data_AF-A0A7W1BZT6-F1
#
_entry.id   AF-A0A7W1BZT6-F1
#
_cell.length_a   1.000
_cell.length_b   1.000
_cell.length_c   1.000
_cell.angle_alpha   90.00
_cell.angle_beta   90.00
_cell.angle_gamma   90.00
#
_symmetry.space_group_name_H-M   'P 1'
#
loop_
_entity.id
_entity.type
_entity.pdbx_description
1 polymer ?
#
loop_
_entity_poly.entity_id
_entity_poly.type
_entity_poly.pdbx_seq_one_letter_code
_entity_poly.pdbx_strand_id
1 'polypeptide(L)'
;MYLYEDALRKGRSVVISFAEDDDAKERIHNVLAQAGAESIDAARESWWLGLRDAEEEHYQTDGGDFRSDEVSYRRGFEAALNPKMRGRSYEETASELHQTYGEGATDKAFRRGYQRGQDYHKTVREGSKS
;
A
#
# COMPACT_ATOMS: atom_id res chain seq x y z
N MET A 1 5.57 -0.54 4.26
CA MET A 1 6.22 0.73 4.64
C MET A 1 6.93 1.31 3.42
N TYR A 2 6.17 1.62 2.35
CA TYR A 2 6.69 2.16 1.09
C TYR A 2 6.46 3.68 1.00
N LEU A 3 5.31 4.14 1.49
CA LEU A 3 4.94 5.57 1.49
C LEU A 3 5.90 6.46 2.29
N TYR A 4 6.43 6.01 3.43
CA TYR A 4 7.39 6.80 4.19
C TYR A 4 8.72 6.96 3.45
N GLU A 5 9.22 5.87 2.86
CA GLU A 5 10.45 5.89 2.05
C GLU A 5 10.26 6.81 0.84
N ASP A 6 9.09 6.76 0.20
CA ASP A 6 8.75 7.64 -0.92
C ASP A 6 8.61 9.11 -0.51
N ALA A 7 7.96 9.38 0.63
CA ALA A 7 7.82 10.72 1.18
C ALA A 7 9.20 11.34 1.47
N LEU A 8 10.09 10.59 2.12
CA LEU A 8 11.46 11.02 2.40
C LEU A 8 12.25 11.24 1.09
N ARG A 9 12.10 10.35 0.09
CA ARG A 9 12.73 10.50 -1.23
C ARG A 9 12.30 11.79 -1.94
N LYS A 10 11.04 12.21 -1.75
CA LYS A 10 10.47 13.45 -2.29
C LYS A 10 10.83 14.70 -1.46
N GLY A 11 11.71 14.57 -0.46
CA GLY A 11 12.14 15.68 0.40
C GLY A 11 11.09 16.11 1.44
N ARG A 12 10.08 15.27 1.71
CA ARG A 12 9.10 15.51 2.78
C ARG A 12 9.64 14.98 4.12
N SER A 13 9.19 15.59 5.21
CA SER A 13 9.45 15.10 6.58
C SER A 13 8.34 14.15 7.04
N VAL A 14 8.70 13.12 7.80
CA VAL A 14 7.76 12.22 8.47
C VAL A 14 7.72 12.56 9.96
N VAL A 15 6.52 12.82 10.49
CA VAL A 15 6.29 13.07 11.91
C VAL A 15 5.52 11.90 12.50
N ILE A 16 6.05 11.31 13.57
CA ILE A 16 5.38 10.25 14.35
C ILE A 16 5.09 10.81 15.73
N SER A 17 3.82 10.84 16.10
CA SER A 17 3.34 11.30 17.40
C SER A 17 2.71 10.15 18.18
N PHE A 18 2.94 10.14 19.50
CA PHE A 18 2.29 9.20 20.41
C PHE A 18 1.22 9.96 21.20
N ALA A 19 0.03 9.40 21.27
CA ALA A 19 -1.10 9.94 22.03
C ALA A 19 -1.43 9.00 23.19
N GLU A 20 -1.74 9.57 24.36
CA GLU A 20 -2.07 8.80 25.57
C GLU A 20 -3.52 8.29 25.55
N ASP A 21 -4.40 9.00 24.85
CA ASP A 21 -5.81 8.69 24.68
C ASP A 21 -6.33 9.18 23.31
N ASP A 22 -7.59 8.83 23.00
CA ASP A 22 -8.22 9.18 21.72
C ASP A 22 -8.46 10.69 21.58
N ASP A 23 -8.72 11.42 22.67
CA ASP A 23 -8.91 12.88 22.66
C ASP A 23 -7.59 13.62 22.32
N ALA A 24 -6.48 13.15 22.88
CA ALA A 24 -5.13 13.63 22.57
C ALA A 24 -4.77 13.31 21.12
N LYS A 25 -5.11 12.10 20.65
CA LYS A 25 -4.91 11.69 19.26
C LYS A 25 -5.64 12.62 18.31
N GLU A 26 -6.92 12.90 18.54
CA GLU A 26 -7.71 13.79 17.69
C GLU A 26 -7.15 15.22 17.69
N ARG A 27 -6.79 15.76 18.87
CA ARG A 27 -6.15 17.08 18.97
C ARG A 27 -4.84 17.15 18.18
N ILE A 28 -3.97 16.15 18.29
CA ILE A 28 -2.71 16.09 17.54
C ILE A 28 -2.98 16.04 16.05
N HIS A 29 -3.91 15.19 15.59
CA HIS A 29 -4.29 15.11 14.18
C HIS A 29 -4.77 16.47 13.65
N ASN A 30 -5.62 17.17 14.40
CA ASN A 30 -6.15 18.46 13.99
C ASN A 30 -5.05 19.53 13.89
N VAL A 31 -4.12 19.59 14.85
CA VAL A 31 -2.99 20.54 14.82
C VAL A 31 -2.07 20.27 13.64
N LEU A 32 -1.73 19.00 13.39
CA LEU A 32 -0.88 18.62 12.26
C LEU A 32 -1.55 18.93 10.92
N ALA A 33 -2.85 18.62 10.77
CA ALA A 33 -3.61 18.92 9.57
C ALA A 33 -3.70 20.44 9.30
N GLN A 34 -3.92 21.26 10.34
CA GLN A 34 -3.90 22.72 10.21
C GLN A 34 -2.53 23.27 9.80
N ALA A 35 -1.45 22.60 10.18
CA ALA A 35 -0.10 22.91 9.73
C ALA A 35 0.22 22.39 8.30
N GLY A 36 -0.76 21.80 7.61
CA GLY A 36 -0.63 21.28 6.26
C GLY A 36 -0.06 19.86 6.18
N ALA A 37 0.01 19.14 7.30
CA ALA A 37 0.44 17.74 7.29
C ALA A 37 -0.66 16.83 6.71
N GLU A 38 -0.25 15.91 5.86
CA GLU A 38 -1.11 14.86 5.32
C GLU A 38 -0.98 13.60 6.18
N SER A 39 -2.11 12.95 6.49
CA SER A 39 -2.07 11.67 7.22
C SER A 39 -1.54 10.56 6.32
N ILE A 40 -0.94 9.53 6.90
CA ILE A 40 -0.41 8.39 6.15
C ILE A 40 -1.53 7.65 5.40
N ASP A 41 -2.71 7.56 5.98
CA ASP A 41 -3.85 6.90 5.34
C ASP A 41 -4.38 7.72 4.17
N ALA A 42 -4.45 9.06 4.30
CA ALA A 42 -4.81 9.95 3.19
C ALA A 42 -3.79 9.88 2.06
N ALA A 43 -2.49 9.92 2.38
CA ALA A 43 -1.43 9.78 1.40
C ALA A 43 -1.50 8.41 0.70
N ARG A 44 -1.80 7.33 1.43
CA ARG A 44 -1.95 5.98 0.86
C ARG A 44 -3.15 5.91 -0.08
N GLU A 45 -4.26 6.54 0.28
CA GLU A 45 -5.45 6.62 -0.56
C GLU A 45 -5.18 7.39 -1.85
N SER A 46 -4.58 8.58 -1.72
CA SER A 46 -4.18 9.40 -2.87
C SER A 46 -3.23 8.66 -3.81
N TRP A 47 -2.25 7.93 -3.25
CA TRP A 47 -1.35 7.08 -4.03
C TRP A 47 -2.09 5.97 -4.78
N TRP A 48 -3.04 5.28 -4.13
CA TRP A 48 -3.84 4.25 -4.80
C TRP A 48 -4.68 4.84 -5.92
N LEU A 49 -5.37 5.96 -5.69
CA LEU A 49 -6.18 6.65 -6.71
C LEU A 49 -5.37 7.01 -7.95
N GLY A 50 -4.09 7.41 -7.79
CA GLY A 50 -3.20 7.68 -8.91
C GLY A 50 -2.79 6.45 -9.74
N LEU A 51 -2.94 5.24 -9.20
CA LEU A 51 -2.66 3.97 -9.88
C LEU A 51 -3.93 3.25 -10.34
N ARG A 52 -5.06 3.51 -9.67
CA ARG A 52 -6.28 2.71 -9.70
C ARG A 52 -6.77 2.43 -11.12
N ASP A 53 -6.83 3.43 -11.99
CA ASP A 53 -7.40 3.26 -13.34
C ASP A 53 -6.55 2.31 -14.20
N ALA A 54 -5.22 2.42 -14.13
CA ALA A 54 -4.32 1.51 -14.85
C ALA A 54 -4.38 0.08 -14.30
N GLU A 55 -4.55 -0.05 -12.99
CA GLU A 55 -4.67 -1.35 -12.33
C GLU A 55 -6.04 -2.00 -12.58
N GLU A 56 -7.10 -1.20 -12.67
CA GLU A 56 -8.44 -1.64 -13.08
C GLU A 56 -8.41 -2.20 -14.51
N GLU A 57 -7.85 -1.45 -15.46
CA GLU A 57 -7.71 -1.89 -16.86
C GLU A 57 -6.92 -3.21 -16.97
N HIS A 58 -5.80 -3.31 -16.23
CA HIS A 58 -4.98 -4.51 -16.21
C HIS A 58 -5.75 -5.72 -15.66
N TYR A 59 -6.43 -5.56 -14.52
CA TYR A 59 -7.15 -6.65 -13.87
C TYR A 59 -8.36 -7.13 -14.67
N GLN A 60 -9.07 -6.20 -15.34
CA GLN A 60 -10.20 -6.52 -16.21
C GLN A 60 -9.76 -7.26 -17.47
N THR A 61 -8.60 -6.91 -18.05
CA THR A 61 -8.02 -7.63 -19.20
C THR A 61 -7.76 -9.10 -18.87
N ASP A 62 -7.39 -9.40 -17.63
CA ASP A 62 -7.19 -10.77 -17.11
C ASP A 62 -8.51 -11.46 -16.68
N GLY A 63 -9.65 -10.88 -17.06
CA GLY A 63 -10.99 -11.43 -16.84
C GLY A 63 -11.51 -11.33 -15.41
N GLY A 64 -10.92 -10.48 -14.57
CA GLY A 64 -11.40 -10.21 -13.21
C GLY A 64 -12.48 -9.13 -13.15
N ASP A 65 -13.32 -9.17 -12.11
CA ASP A 65 -14.25 -8.07 -11.79
C ASP A 65 -13.60 -7.13 -10.78
N PHE A 66 -12.89 -6.12 -11.28
CA PHE A 66 -12.14 -5.21 -10.42
C PHE A 66 -13.02 -4.52 -9.38
N ARG A 67 -14.26 -4.17 -9.71
CA ARG A 67 -15.15 -3.45 -8.79
C ARG A 67 -15.47 -4.28 -7.54
N SER A 68 -15.65 -5.59 -7.71
CA SER A 68 -15.91 -6.51 -6.60
C SER A 68 -14.63 -6.91 -5.87
N ASP A 69 -13.51 -6.97 -6.60
CA ASP A 69 -12.24 -7.50 -6.10
C ASP A 69 -11.27 -6.44 -5.55
N GLU A 70 -11.51 -5.15 -5.81
CA GLU A 70 -10.57 -4.04 -5.59
C GLU A 70 -10.01 -4.04 -4.17
N VAL A 71 -10.85 -4.23 -3.16
CA VAL A 71 -10.41 -4.20 -1.75
C VAL A 71 -9.39 -5.31 -1.47
N SER A 72 -9.63 -6.51 -1.98
CA SER A 72 -8.76 -7.68 -1.79
C SER A 72 -7.50 -7.55 -2.64
N TYR A 73 -7.66 -7.15 -3.90
CA TYR A 73 -6.58 -6.88 -4.84
C TYR A 73 -5.61 -5.82 -4.31
N ARG A 74 -6.11 -4.65 -3.89
CA ARG A 74 -5.32 -3.57 -3.31
C ARG A 74 -4.54 -4.03 -2.10
N ARG A 75 -5.17 -4.80 -1.20
CA ARG A 75 -4.48 -5.34 0.00
C ARG A 75 -3.30 -6.22 -0.38
N GLY A 76 -3.46 -7.08 -1.39
CA GLY A 76 -2.37 -7.88 -1.94
C GLY A 76 -1.25 -7.02 -2.50
N PHE A 77 -1.60 -6.00 -3.31
CA PHE A 77 -0.65 -5.07 -3.90
C PHE A 77 0.16 -4.33 -2.83
N GLU A 78 -0.50 -3.77 -1.83
CA GLU A 78 0.15 -3.10 -0.70
C GLU A 78 1.03 -4.06 0.11
N ALA A 79 0.61 -5.32 0.28
CA ALA A 79 1.39 -6.34 0.97
C ALA A 79 2.71 -6.64 0.25
N ALA A 80 2.72 -6.69 -1.09
CA ALA A 80 3.93 -6.88 -1.88
C ALA A 80 4.94 -5.75 -1.75
N LEU A 81 4.51 -4.53 -1.39
CA LEU A 81 5.38 -3.39 -1.13
C LEU A 81 5.86 -3.30 0.33
N ASN A 82 5.43 -4.22 1.20
CA ASN A 82 5.90 -4.28 2.57
C ASN A 82 7.38 -4.69 2.61
N PRO A 83 8.26 -4.02 3.39
CA PRO A 83 9.67 -4.42 3.52
C PRO A 83 9.92 -5.90 3.85
N LYS A 84 9.01 -6.55 4.59
CA LYS A 84 9.12 -7.99 4.91
C LYS A 84 8.87 -8.92 3.71
N MET A 85 8.15 -8.41 2.69
CA MET A 85 7.63 -9.18 1.57
C MET A 85 8.23 -8.78 0.23
N ARG A 86 8.63 -7.51 0.08
CA ARG A 86 9.07 -6.95 -1.21
C ARG A 86 10.21 -7.75 -1.83
N GLY A 87 10.04 -8.11 -3.09
CA GLY A 87 11.00 -8.91 -3.84
C GLY A 87 10.97 -10.42 -3.56
N ARG A 88 10.06 -10.92 -2.71
CA ARG A 88 9.85 -12.36 -2.44
C ARG A 88 8.52 -12.80 -3.02
N SER A 89 8.46 -13.96 -3.67
CA SER A 89 7.25 -14.53 -4.28
C SER A 89 6.10 -14.71 -3.26
N TYR A 90 4.89 -14.93 -3.77
CA TYR A 90 3.72 -15.17 -2.91
C TYR A 90 3.91 -16.45 -2.08
N GLU A 91 4.47 -17.49 -2.70
CA GLU A 91 4.75 -18.78 -2.07
C GLU A 91 5.82 -18.65 -0.98
N GLU A 92 6.87 -17.86 -1.22
CA GLU A 92 7.93 -17.60 -0.25
C GLU A 92 7.45 -16.83 0.99
N THR A 93 6.32 -16.11 0.89
CA THR A 93 5.79 -15.23 1.94
C THR A 93 4.44 -15.69 2.50
N ALA A 94 3.96 -16.87 2.07
CA ALA A 94 2.61 -17.32 2.37
C ALA A 94 2.32 -17.41 3.87
N SER A 95 3.28 -17.87 4.68
CA SER A 95 3.12 -17.95 6.13
C SER A 95 3.02 -16.57 6.78
N GLU A 96 3.87 -15.61 6.39
CA GLU A 96 3.80 -14.25 6.93
C GLU A 96 2.57 -13.48 6.44
N LEU A 97 2.13 -13.74 5.20
CA LEU A 97 0.90 -13.20 4.64
C LEU A 97 -0.31 -13.70 5.40
N HIS A 98 -0.38 -15.01 5.69
CA HIS A 98 -1.46 -15.57 6.49
C HIS A 98 -1.44 -15.03 7.93
N GLN A 99 -0.27 -14.87 8.55
CA GLN A 99 -0.17 -14.26 9.88
C GLN A 99 -0.69 -12.82 9.93
N THR A 100 -0.50 -12.05 8.85
CA THR A 100 -0.85 -10.62 8.81
C THR A 100 -2.27 -10.37 8.32
N TYR A 101 -2.73 -11.13 7.32
CA TYR A 101 -3.98 -10.89 6.58
C TYR A 101 -5.01 -12.03 6.75
N GLY A 102 -4.66 -13.11 7.47
CA GLY A 102 -5.54 -14.24 7.74
C GLY A 102 -5.99 -14.96 6.47
N GLU A 103 -7.25 -15.41 6.47
CA GLU A 103 -7.90 -16.05 5.32
C GLU A 103 -7.97 -15.13 4.09
N GLY A 104 -7.95 -13.81 4.29
CA GLY A 104 -7.94 -12.83 3.21
C GLY A 104 -6.73 -12.97 2.27
N ALA A 105 -5.62 -13.54 2.75
CA ALA A 105 -4.47 -13.83 1.90
C ALA A 105 -4.80 -14.90 0.84
N THR A 106 -5.70 -15.85 1.13
CA THR A 106 -6.02 -16.97 0.24
C THR A 106 -6.88 -16.58 -0.97
N ASP A 107 -7.45 -15.37 -0.95
CA ASP A 107 -8.24 -14.83 -2.05
C ASP A 107 -7.40 -14.72 -3.34
N LYS A 108 -8.00 -15.11 -4.45
CA LYS A 108 -7.39 -14.99 -5.79
C LYS A 108 -7.10 -13.53 -6.12
N ALA A 109 -8.00 -12.60 -5.77
CA ALA A 109 -7.80 -11.18 -5.99
C ALA A 109 -6.57 -10.66 -5.22
N PHE A 110 -6.45 -11.04 -3.95
CA PHE A 110 -5.28 -10.73 -3.12
C PHE A 110 -3.99 -11.25 -3.77
N ARG A 111 -3.95 -12.52 -4.19
CA ARG A 111 -2.75 -13.10 -4.81
C ARG A 111 -2.36 -12.38 -6.12
N ARG A 112 -3.34 -12.04 -6.96
CA ARG A 112 -3.13 -11.26 -8.19
C ARG A 112 -2.57 -9.88 -7.89
N GLY A 113 -3.16 -9.17 -6.91
CA GLY A 113 -2.68 -7.88 -6.46
C GLY A 113 -1.25 -7.95 -5.93
N TYR A 114 -0.93 -8.99 -5.15
CA TYR A 114 0.43 -9.21 -4.65
C TYR A 114 1.44 -9.38 -5.79
N GLN A 115 1.13 -10.22 -6.77
CA GLN A 115 2.01 -10.42 -7.91
C GLN A 115 2.23 -9.12 -8.70
N ARG A 116 1.16 -8.38 -8.94
CA ARG A 116 1.24 -7.07 -9.58
C ARG A 116 2.09 -6.07 -8.80
N GLY A 117 1.92 -6.01 -7.48
CA GLY A 117 2.71 -5.13 -6.62
C GLY A 117 4.22 -5.43 -6.69
N GLN A 118 4.61 -6.68 -6.94
CA GLN A 118 6.02 -7.01 -7.19
C GLN A 118 6.53 -6.42 -8.51
N ASP A 119 5.74 -6.51 -9.57
CA ASP A 119 6.13 -5.99 -10.87
C ASP A 119 6.22 -4.46 -10.83
N TYR A 120 5.27 -3.81 -10.15
CA TYR A 120 5.34 -2.38 -9.85
C TYR A 120 6.61 -2.02 -9.03
N HIS A 121 6.97 -2.82 -8.03
CA HIS A 121 8.20 -2.58 -7.27
C HIS A 121 9.45 -2.63 -8.14
N LYS A 122 9.52 -3.56 -9.10
CA LYS A 122 10.64 -3.68 -10.05
C LYS A 122 10.74 -2.43 -10.93
N THR A 123 9.62 -2.00 -11.54
CA THR A 123 9.61 -0.85 -12.44
C THR A 123 9.99 0.46 -11.73
N VAL A 124 9.45 0.72 -10.53
CA VAL A 124 9.83 1.93 -9.78
C VAL A 124 11.31 1.90 -9.37
N ARG A 125 11.85 0.73 -9.01
CA ARG A 125 13.28 0.58 -8.68
C ARG A 125 14.18 0.82 -9.90
N GLU A 126 13.75 0.42 -11.08
CA GLU A 126 14.49 0.61 -12.34
C GLU A 126 14.43 2.06 -12.84
N GLY A 127 13.26 2.71 -12.76
CA GLY A 127 13.11 4.12 -13.09
C GLY A 127 13.89 5.07 -12.16
N SER A 128 14.28 4.59 -10.96
CA SER A 128 15.11 5.35 -10.00
C SER A 128 16.62 5.27 -10.28
N LYS A 129 17.06 4.52 -11.31
CA LYS A 129 18.48 4.37 -11.69
C LYS A 129 18.89 5.19 -12.92
N SER A 130 17.96 5.92 -13.53
CA SER A 130 18.22 6.91 -14.61
C SER A 130 18.34 8.30 -14.03
#